data_AF-A0A5C3PC14-F1
#
_entry.id   AF-A0A5C3PC14-F1
#
_cell.length_a   1.000
_cell.length_b   1.000
_cell.length_c   1.000
_cell.angle_alpha   90.00
_cell.angle_beta   90.00
_cell.angle_gamma   90.00
#
_symmetry.space_group_name_H-M   'P 1'
#
loop_
_entity.id
_entity.type
_entity.pdbx_description
1 polymer ?
#
loop_
_entity_poly.entity_id
_entity_poly.type
_entity_poly.pdbx_seq_one_letter_code
_entity_poly.pdbx_strand_id
1 'polypeptide(L)'
;MNPILDATGIDPADLWDVNGPANVMKRDSCHVCDTRNGDGRKLQKCVGCSMALYCSKECQKAAWRTHRFFCRQTDSTRAIRQALEGETRRVQDGGQGSPTVAPDTSEVPIVGLQGFGVFMSIHDWSIKTMCHAAVHLTAGGRGAESFRRRPMVMHFVAHRSKNPRAKAWNAWVLGRWRLQSLEEFLKNNASFARRWDSGEKAAMEQREIKHRAEFGSRFIGELLVLFTLENTHNMVTSGEAILQLSEPEDLQDRTTRGAVEDLINMCLGYTNKGVPLGQAPGRPQLAFPGRTIKIKPSEGASTKKEWGWTPFRGTRDRPWDSDLYVEIFRRVGRKTDFPPMDLILLFYNLTAEVACRSITIGQYGNRPIAWDRRFLPLQQPVRRITGG
;
A
#
# COMPACT_ATOMS: atom_id res chain seq x y z
N MET A 1 0.98 -31.65 -13.42
CA MET A 1 0.72 -30.48 -14.29
C MET A 1 -0.15 -29.52 -13.50
N ASN A 2 0.45 -28.47 -12.96
CA ASN A 2 -0.17 -27.58 -11.96
C ASN A 2 -0.97 -26.47 -12.65
N PRO A 3 -2.21 -26.17 -12.22
CA PRO A 3 -2.91 -24.97 -12.66
C PRO A 3 -2.34 -23.77 -11.90
N ILE A 4 -1.60 -22.94 -12.63
CA ILE A 4 -1.30 -21.56 -12.30
C ILE A 4 -2.65 -20.88 -12.02
N LEU A 5 -2.81 -20.25 -10.85
CA LEU A 5 -3.86 -19.26 -10.66
C LEU A 5 -3.45 -18.02 -11.47
N ASP A 6 -3.64 -18.10 -12.78
CA ASP A 6 -3.72 -16.94 -13.64
C ASP A 6 -5.01 -16.25 -13.24
N ALA A 7 -4.87 -15.22 -12.40
CA ALA A 7 -5.94 -14.29 -12.15
C ALA A 7 -6.29 -13.62 -13.49
N THR A 8 -7.35 -14.15 -14.12
CA THR A 8 -8.15 -13.56 -15.19
C THR A 8 -7.54 -13.60 -16.60
N GLY A 9 -8.01 -14.55 -17.42
CA GLY A 9 -8.46 -14.36 -18.80
C GLY A 9 -7.61 -13.51 -19.77
N ILE A 10 -6.28 -13.55 -19.68
CA ILE A 10 -5.39 -13.02 -20.72
C ILE A 10 -4.70 -14.23 -21.34
N ASP A 11 -4.81 -14.38 -22.66
CA ASP A 11 -4.09 -15.41 -23.40
C ASP A 11 -2.59 -15.25 -23.13
N PRO A 12 -1.89 -16.30 -22.66
CA PRO A 12 -0.45 -16.26 -22.48
C PRO A 12 0.29 -15.80 -23.75
N ALA A 13 -0.25 -16.05 -24.96
CA ALA A 13 0.29 -15.59 -26.23
C ALA A 13 0.28 -14.06 -26.42
N ASP A 14 -0.62 -13.33 -25.74
CA ASP A 14 -0.63 -11.86 -25.74
C ASP A 14 0.40 -11.25 -24.76
N LEU A 15 1.04 -12.07 -23.94
CA LEU A 15 2.08 -11.67 -22.98
C LEU A 15 3.52 -11.96 -23.46
N TRP A 16 3.69 -12.60 -24.64
CA TRP A 16 5.00 -12.96 -25.19
C TRP A 16 5.41 -12.22 -26.46
N ASP A 17 4.83 -11.06 -26.78
CA ASP A 17 5.55 -10.11 -27.65
C ASP A 17 6.62 -9.35 -26.85
N VAL A 18 7.60 -10.13 -26.37
CA VAL A 18 8.78 -9.68 -25.61
C VAL A 18 9.86 -9.06 -26.50
N ASN A 19 9.52 -8.63 -27.71
CA ASN A 19 10.38 -7.83 -28.59
C ASN A 19 9.81 -6.44 -28.95
N GLY A 20 8.72 -5.98 -28.32
CA GLY A 20 8.27 -4.59 -28.42
C GLY A 20 9.13 -3.64 -27.55
N PRO A 21 9.53 -2.45 -28.04
CA PRO A 21 10.45 -1.58 -27.31
C PRO A 21 9.82 -1.16 -25.98
N ALA A 22 10.63 -1.18 -24.93
CA ALA A 22 10.32 -0.68 -23.59
C ALA A 22 9.44 0.59 -23.62
N ASN A 23 8.12 0.42 -23.53
CA ASN A 23 7.20 1.55 -23.43
C ASN A 23 7.09 1.93 -21.96
N VAL A 24 8.11 2.67 -21.54
CA VAL A 24 8.14 3.61 -20.42
C VAL A 24 6.73 4.13 -20.14
N MET A 25 6.32 4.11 -18.87
CA MET A 25 5.20 4.91 -18.34
C MET A 25 5.12 6.22 -19.14
N LYS A 26 4.09 6.44 -19.97
CA LYS A 26 4.01 7.68 -20.75
C LYS A 26 3.95 8.87 -19.79
N ARG A 27 5.12 9.50 -19.59
CA ARG A 27 5.39 10.69 -18.78
C ARG A 27 4.97 11.97 -19.52
N ASP A 28 4.16 11.85 -20.56
CA ASP A 28 3.97 12.88 -21.59
C ASP A 28 2.50 13.02 -22.01
N SER A 29 1.54 12.83 -21.09
CA SER A 29 0.13 13.10 -21.36
C SER A 29 -0.50 14.04 -20.33
N CYS A 30 -1.54 14.76 -20.75
CA CYS A 30 -2.32 15.61 -19.87
C CYS A 30 -3.09 14.76 -18.84
N HIS A 31 -3.01 15.13 -17.57
CA HIS A 31 -3.67 14.45 -16.45
C HIS A 31 -5.21 14.46 -16.49
N VAL A 32 -5.83 15.23 -17.39
CA VAL A 32 -7.29 15.45 -17.44
C VAL A 32 -7.89 14.89 -18.71
N CYS A 33 -7.26 15.14 -19.85
CA CYS A 33 -7.79 14.77 -21.17
C CYS A 33 -6.89 13.82 -21.95
N ASP A 34 -5.81 13.32 -21.32
CA ASP A 34 -4.85 12.36 -21.89
C ASP A 34 -4.15 12.78 -23.20
N THR A 35 -4.32 14.03 -23.65
CA THR A 35 -3.59 14.59 -24.81
C THR A 35 -2.09 14.42 -24.64
N ARG A 36 -1.41 13.90 -25.67
CA ARG A 36 0.02 13.59 -25.61
C ARG A 36 0.87 14.79 -26.04
N ASN A 37 2.09 14.82 -25.54
CA ASN A 37 3.10 15.77 -25.97
C ASN A 37 3.47 15.42 -27.43
N GLY A 38 3.04 16.25 -28.38
CA GLY A 38 3.22 15.99 -29.83
C GLY A 38 2.06 16.45 -30.72
N ASP A 39 0.84 16.57 -30.17
CA ASP A 39 -0.36 16.99 -30.92
C ASP A 39 -0.43 18.51 -31.15
N GLY A 40 0.71 19.16 -31.41
CA GLY A 40 0.81 20.62 -31.54
C GLY A 40 0.63 21.41 -30.23
N ARG A 41 0.46 20.74 -29.09
CA ARG A 41 0.30 21.36 -27.76
C ARG A 41 1.42 20.93 -26.82
N LYS A 42 2.20 21.89 -26.34
CA LYS A 42 3.26 21.67 -25.34
C LYS A 42 2.61 21.50 -23.96
N LEU A 43 2.85 20.35 -23.32
CA LEU A 43 2.35 20.12 -21.97
C LEU A 43 3.03 21.06 -20.96
N GLN A 44 2.21 21.67 -20.11
CA GLN A 44 2.62 22.54 -19.03
C GLN A 44 2.71 21.74 -17.74
N LYS A 45 3.84 21.88 -17.04
CA LYS A 45 4.01 21.33 -15.69
C LYS A 45 3.25 22.20 -14.69
N CYS A 46 2.62 21.58 -13.70
CA CYS A 46 2.06 22.31 -12.58
C CYS A 46 3.16 23.13 -11.89
N VAL A 47 2.96 24.44 -11.75
CA VAL A 47 3.92 25.35 -11.09
C VAL A 47 4.16 24.98 -9.61
N GLY A 48 3.18 24.37 -8.93
CA GLY A 48 3.30 24.02 -7.51
C GLY A 48 4.09 22.75 -7.19
N CYS A 49 3.93 21.69 -7.99
CA CYS A 49 4.54 20.38 -7.72
C CYS A 49 5.52 19.90 -8.79
N SER A 50 5.49 20.47 -10.00
CA SER A 50 6.25 20.05 -11.18
C SER A 50 6.09 18.58 -11.61
N MET A 51 5.15 17.85 -11.01
CA MET A 51 4.90 16.43 -11.28
C MET A 51 3.73 16.20 -12.23
N ALA A 52 2.64 16.94 -12.09
CA ALA A 52 1.48 16.81 -12.96
C ALA A 52 1.66 17.62 -14.25
N LEU A 53 1.24 17.05 -15.38
CA LEU A 53 1.26 17.67 -16.70
C LEU A 53 -0.16 17.99 -17.16
N TYR A 54 -0.33 19.17 -17.74
CA TYR A 54 -1.59 19.64 -18.27
C TYR A 54 -1.37 20.23 -19.66
N CYS A 55 -2.26 19.97 -20.61
CA CYS A 55 -2.16 20.61 -21.92
C CYS A 55 -2.56 22.09 -21.88
N SER A 56 -3.28 22.52 -20.83
CA SER A 56 -3.74 23.89 -20.67
C SER A 56 -4.02 24.26 -19.21
N LYS A 57 -4.18 25.56 -18.94
CA LYS A 57 -4.58 26.07 -17.61
C LYS A 57 -5.99 25.61 -17.22
N GLU A 58 -6.86 25.39 -18.20
CA GLU A 58 -8.22 24.90 -18.00
C GLU A 58 -8.19 23.46 -17.49
N CYS A 59 -7.35 22.60 -18.07
CA CYS A 59 -7.10 21.25 -17.55
C CYS A 59 -6.50 21.32 -16.13
N GLN A 60 -5.53 22.20 -15.89
CA GLN A 60 -4.98 22.37 -14.55
C GLN A 60 -6.04 22.80 -13.52
N LYS A 61 -6.96 23.71 -13.89
CA LYS A 61 -8.08 24.16 -13.03
C LYS A 61 -9.12 23.06 -12.82
N ALA A 62 -9.43 22.28 -13.85
CA ALA A 62 -10.35 21.14 -13.77
C ALA A 62 -9.81 20.07 -12.80
N ALA A 63 -8.51 19.76 -12.91
CA ALA A 63 -7.83 18.90 -11.95
C ALA A 63 -7.59 19.57 -10.59
N TRP A 64 -7.74 20.89 -10.43
CA TRP A 64 -7.31 21.58 -9.20
C TRP A 64 -8.03 21.06 -7.96
N ARG A 65 -9.31 20.67 -8.09
CA ARG A 65 -10.09 20.13 -6.96
C ARG A 65 -9.46 18.89 -6.35
N THR A 66 -8.85 18.03 -7.17
CA THR A 66 -8.19 16.77 -6.80
C THR A 66 -6.69 16.99 -6.57
N HIS A 67 -6.05 17.70 -7.50
CA HIS A 67 -4.63 18.01 -7.50
C HIS A 67 -4.16 18.77 -6.26
N ARG A 68 -4.96 19.70 -5.72
CA ARG A 68 -4.57 20.55 -4.58
C ARG A 68 -4.15 19.78 -3.33
N PHE A 69 -4.65 18.55 -3.15
CA PHE A 69 -4.34 17.72 -1.98
C PHE A 69 -2.90 17.19 -2.00
N PHE A 70 -2.31 17.04 -3.19
CA PHE A 70 -0.92 16.64 -3.38
C PHE A 70 -0.03 17.72 -4.02
N CYS A 71 -0.61 18.84 -4.49
CA CYS A 71 0.10 19.99 -5.06
C CYS A 71 0.92 20.80 -4.04
N ARG A 72 0.62 20.70 -2.73
CA ARG A 72 1.21 21.50 -1.65
C ARG A 72 2.16 20.76 -0.69
N GLN A 73 2.71 19.61 -1.06
CA GLN A 73 3.77 18.96 -0.26
C GLN A 73 5.18 19.58 -0.45
N THR A 74 5.27 20.85 -0.84
CA THR A 74 6.52 21.48 -1.32
C THR A 74 6.82 22.88 -0.74
N ASP A 75 6.29 23.25 0.43
CA ASP A 75 6.78 24.46 1.13
C ASP A 75 8.30 24.38 1.41
N SER A 76 8.85 23.16 1.50
CA SER A 76 10.30 22.90 1.56
C SER A 76 11.05 23.21 0.25
N THR A 77 10.39 23.24 -0.90
CA THR A 77 11.03 23.45 -2.22
C THR A 77 11.34 24.92 -2.49
N ARG A 78 10.62 25.88 -1.88
CA ARG A 78 10.94 27.31 -1.98
C ARG A 78 12.16 27.67 -1.12
N ALA A 79 12.24 27.12 0.09
CA ALA A 79 13.38 27.29 0.99
C ALA A 79 14.68 26.68 0.41
N ILE A 80 14.58 25.49 -0.21
CA ILE A 80 15.73 24.83 -0.83
C ILE A 80 16.17 25.55 -2.12
N ARG A 81 15.24 26.08 -2.92
CA ARG A 81 15.60 26.87 -4.11
C ARG A 81 16.31 28.18 -3.73
N GLN A 82 15.83 28.87 -2.69
CA GLN A 82 16.49 30.07 -2.15
C GLN A 82 17.85 29.75 -1.52
N ALA A 83 17.99 28.58 -0.87
CA ALA A 83 19.27 28.11 -0.35
C ALA A 83 20.27 27.74 -1.46
N LEU A 84 19.82 27.07 -2.54
CA LEU A 84 20.66 26.70 -3.67
C LEU A 84 21.09 27.91 -4.52
N GLU A 85 20.21 28.89 -4.72
CA GLU A 85 20.54 30.15 -5.40
C GLU A 85 21.49 31.03 -4.56
N GLY A 86 21.47 30.89 -3.23
CA GLY A 86 22.45 31.49 -2.31
C GLY A 86 23.81 30.79 -2.31
N GLU A 87 23.83 29.46 -2.37
CA GLU A 87 25.05 28.64 -2.40
C GLU A 87 25.83 28.82 -3.72
N THR A 88 25.12 28.93 -4.84
CA THR A 88 25.72 29.13 -6.17
C THR A 88 26.44 30.49 -6.28
N ARG A 89 26.02 31.49 -5.51
CA ARG A 89 26.71 32.78 -5.39
C ARG A 89 27.96 32.72 -4.49
N ARG A 90 27.94 31.91 -3.42
CA ARG A 90 29.06 31.76 -2.47
C ARG A 90 30.23 30.94 -3.02
N VAL A 91 29.96 30.04 -3.97
CA VAL A 91 31.01 29.25 -4.62
C VAL A 91 31.80 30.06 -5.66
N GLN A 92 31.27 31.22 -6.12
CA GLN A 92 31.97 32.09 -7.09
C GLN A 92 32.88 33.13 -6.43
N ASP A 93 32.61 33.55 -5.20
CA ASP A 93 33.49 34.44 -4.43
C ASP A 93 34.27 33.63 -3.39
N GLY A 94 35.48 33.24 -3.77
CA GLY A 94 36.36 32.38 -2.97
C GLY A 94 36.68 32.95 -1.58
N GLY A 95 36.86 32.03 -0.62
CA GLY A 95 37.40 32.35 0.69
C GLY A 95 37.44 31.13 1.60
N GLN A 96 38.63 30.65 1.88
CA GLN A 96 38.91 29.60 2.87
C GLN A 96 38.34 29.99 4.24
N GLY A 97 37.59 29.07 4.84
CA GLY A 97 37.19 29.16 6.24
C GLY A 97 36.28 27.98 6.62
N SER A 98 36.81 27.05 7.41
CA SER A 98 35.95 26.13 8.18
C SER A 98 35.04 26.96 9.08
N PRO A 99 33.78 26.54 9.24
CA PRO A 99 33.32 26.34 10.61
C PRO A 99 32.53 25.05 10.79
N THR A 100 32.93 24.38 11.86
CA THR A 100 32.23 23.37 12.63
C THR A 100 30.84 23.86 13.05
N VAL A 101 29.78 23.37 12.40
CA VAL A 101 28.43 23.23 13.00
C VAL A 101 27.75 22.02 12.36
N ALA A 102 27.55 20.96 13.14
CA ALA A 102 26.41 20.06 13.01
C ALA A 102 25.53 20.28 14.26
N PRO A 103 24.27 19.82 14.34
CA PRO A 103 23.50 19.02 13.35
C PRO A 103 22.02 19.46 13.20
N ASP A 104 21.31 18.99 12.16
CA ASP A 104 19.97 18.36 12.22
C ASP A 104 19.38 18.23 10.81
N THR A 105 19.73 17.15 10.11
CA THR A 105 18.89 16.60 9.05
C THR A 105 18.64 15.13 9.34
N SER A 106 17.59 14.88 10.13
CA SER A 106 16.94 13.58 10.33
C SER A 106 16.30 13.02 9.04
N GLU A 107 17.02 13.01 7.92
CA GLU A 107 16.69 12.24 6.72
C GLU A 107 17.68 11.08 6.62
N VAL A 108 17.41 10.01 7.37
CA VAL A 108 18.05 8.70 7.16
C VAL A 108 17.84 8.34 5.68
N PRO A 109 18.89 7.91 4.95
CA PRO A 109 18.71 7.44 3.58
C PRO A 109 17.68 6.29 3.57
N ILE A 110 16.49 6.54 3.04
CA ILE A 110 15.43 5.53 2.82
C ILE A 110 15.82 4.67 1.61
N VAL A 111 17.02 4.11 1.65
CA VAL A 111 17.74 3.56 0.51
C VAL A 111 18.30 2.20 0.95
N GLY A 112 17.45 1.30 1.45
CA GLY A 112 17.89 -0.03 1.90
C GLY A 112 16.83 -0.80 2.69
N LEU A 113 17.26 -1.92 3.30
CA LEU A 113 16.41 -2.82 4.10
C LEU A 113 15.62 -2.09 5.19
N GLN A 114 16.26 -1.15 5.90
CA GLN A 114 15.59 -0.35 6.94
C GLN A 114 14.47 0.51 6.36
N GLY A 115 14.67 1.09 5.18
CA GLY A 115 13.64 1.85 4.48
C GLY A 115 12.47 0.97 4.02
N PHE A 116 12.75 -0.26 3.61
CA PHE A 116 11.70 -1.22 3.27
C PHE A 116 10.90 -1.67 4.50
N GLY A 117 11.56 -1.91 5.65
CA GLY A 117 10.86 -2.22 6.90
C GLY A 117 9.89 -1.10 7.33
N VAL A 118 10.28 0.17 7.16
CA VAL A 118 9.37 1.30 7.41
C VAL A 118 8.22 1.34 6.39
N PHE A 119 8.50 1.09 5.11
CA PHE A 119 7.44 1.00 4.10
C PHE A 119 6.42 -0.09 4.44
N MET A 120 6.89 -1.27 4.86
CA MET A 120 6.06 -2.38 5.29
C MET A 120 5.20 -2.00 6.50
N SER A 121 5.78 -1.35 7.53
CA SER A 121 5.01 -0.97 8.71
C SER A 121 3.94 0.10 8.41
N ILE A 122 4.20 0.98 7.44
CA ILE A 122 3.25 2.00 6.98
C ILE A 122 2.05 1.36 6.27
N HIS A 123 2.28 0.30 5.51
CA HIS A 123 1.28 -0.38 4.67
C HIS A 123 0.80 -1.71 5.25
N ASP A 124 1.08 -1.95 6.54
CA ASP A 124 0.86 -3.22 7.24
C ASP A 124 -0.56 -3.75 7.04
N TRP A 125 -1.57 -2.90 7.27
CA TRP A 125 -2.97 -3.27 7.11
C TRP A 125 -3.28 -3.72 5.67
N SER A 126 -2.92 -2.90 4.68
CA SER A 126 -3.19 -3.20 3.26
C SER A 126 -2.55 -4.52 2.84
N ILE A 127 -1.30 -4.75 3.26
CA ILE A 127 -0.55 -5.95 2.92
C ILE A 127 -1.17 -7.18 3.59
N LYS A 128 -1.51 -7.09 4.88
CA LYS A 128 -2.18 -8.16 5.63
C LYS A 128 -3.51 -8.55 5.01
N THR A 129 -4.39 -7.58 4.79
CA THR A 129 -5.71 -7.81 4.19
C THR A 129 -5.58 -8.44 2.81
N MET A 130 -4.64 -7.93 1.98
CA MET A 130 -4.37 -8.51 0.67
C MET A 130 -3.88 -9.96 0.75
N CYS A 131 -2.93 -10.27 1.65
CA CYS A 131 -2.40 -11.62 1.82
C CYS A 131 -3.48 -12.60 2.28
N HIS A 132 -4.29 -12.19 3.26
CA HIS A 132 -5.40 -12.99 3.77
C HIS A 132 -6.45 -13.26 2.69
N ALA A 133 -6.86 -12.24 1.95
CA ALA A 133 -7.80 -12.37 0.84
C ALA A 133 -7.26 -13.26 -0.29
N ALA A 134 -5.97 -13.10 -0.64
CA ALA A 134 -5.34 -13.86 -1.71
C ALA A 134 -5.34 -15.37 -1.43
N VAL A 135 -5.04 -15.77 -0.19
CA VAL A 135 -5.06 -17.20 0.19
C VAL A 135 -6.44 -17.79 -0.02
N HIS A 136 -7.51 -17.11 0.40
CA HIS A 136 -8.87 -17.61 0.26
C HIS A 136 -9.33 -17.75 -1.18
N LEU A 137 -8.91 -16.84 -2.07
CA LEU A 137 -9.25 -16.90 -3.49
C LEU A 137 -8.55 -18.02 -4.26
N THR A 138 -7.48 -18.60 -3.70
CA THR A 138 -6.79 -19.73 -4.33
C THR A 138 -7.68 -20.97 -4.42
N ALA A 139 -7.31 -21.90 -5.31
CA ALA A 139 -8.08 -23.11 -5.58
C ALA A 139 -9.58 -22.84 -5.82
N GLY A 140 -9.91 -21.73 -6.49
CA GLY A 140 -11.28 -21.34 -6.80
C GLY A 140 -12.14 -21.00 -5.57
N GLY A 141 -11.56 -20.42 -4.52
CA GLY A 141 -12.30 -20.08 -3.28
C GLY A 141 -12.17 -21.11 -2.16
N ARG A 142 -11.48 -22.24 -2.40
CA ARG A 142 -11.18 -23.28 -1.39
C ARG A 142 -9.75 -23.24 -0.89
N GLY A 143 -9.10 -22.10 -1.07
CA GLY A 143 -7.68 -21.93 -0.82
C GLY A 143 -7.26 -22.17 0.63
N ALA A 144 -8.11 -21.76 1.57
CA ALA A 144 -7.90 -22.03 2.99
C ALA A 144 -7.78 -23.52 3.33
N GLU A 145 -8.58 -24.40 2.70
CA GLU A 145 -8.48 -25.84 2.94
C GLU A 145 -7.17 -26.40 2.36
N SER A 146 -6.79 -25.94 1.17
CA SER A 146 -5.51 -26.32 0.55
C SER A 146 -4.34 -25.87 1.42
N PHE A 147 -4.42 -24.66 1.95
CA PHE A 147 -3.43 -24.06 2.84
C PHE A 147 -3.24 -24.84 4.15
N ARG A 148 -4.33 -25.38 4.75
CA ARG A 148 -4.22 -26.26 5.93
C ARG A 148 -3.34 -27.47 5.71
N ARG A 149 -3.41 -28.05 4.51
CA ARG A 149 -2.70 -29.29 4.17
C ARG A 149 -1.31 -29.03 3.63
N ARG A 150 -1.09 -27.86 3.02
CA ARG A 150 0.13 -27.49 2.32
C ARG A 150 0.47 -26.03 2.61
N PRO A 151 1.50 -25.75 3.44
CA PRO A 151 1.96 -24.40 3.68
C PRO A 151 2.25 -23.69 2.36
N MET A 152 1.91 -22.40 2.29
CA MET A 152 2.08 -21.59 1.09
C MET A 152 3.03 -20.42 1.34
N VAL A 153 3.59 -19.90 0.25
CA VAL A 153 4.41 -18.70 0.23
C VAL A 153 3.77 -17.69 -0.72
N MET A 154 3.55 -16.48 -0.23
CA MET A 154 3.20 -15.33 -1.07
C MET A 154 4.46 -14.53 -1.36
N HIS A 155 4.91 -14.52 -2.60
CA HIS A 155 6.14 -13.88 -3.03
C HIS A 155 5.85 -12.62 -3.84
N PHE A 156 6.32 -11.48 -3.36
CA PHE A 156 6.31 -10.18 -4.03
C PHE A 156 7.70 -9.83 -4.57
N VAL A 157 7.73 -9.19 -5.73
CA VAL A 157 8.88 -8.40 -6.18
C VAL A 157 8.63 -6.94 -5.80
N ALA A 158 9.54 -6.32 -5.05
CA ALA A 158 9.45 -4.92 -4.68
C ALA A 158 10.51 -4.09 -5.42
N HIS A 159 10.05 -3.03 -6.06
CA HIS A 159 10.88 -2.12 -6.84
C HIS A 159 11.03 -0.80 -6.10
N ARG A 160 12.19 -0.16 -6.26
CA ARG A 160 12.34 1.21 -5.78
C ARG A 160 11.50 2.18 -6.60
N SER A 161 10.94 3.16 -5.92
CA SER A 161 10.24 4.26 -6.56
C SER A 161 11.19 5.02 -7.47
N LYS A 162 10.74 5.28 -8.71
CA LYS A 162 11.48 6.13 -9.66
C LYS A 162 11.40 7.61 -9.31
N ASN A 163 10.65 7.98 -8.27
CA ASN A 163 10.55 9.35 -7.79
C ASN A 163 11.76 9.66 -6.88
N PRO A 164 12.67 10.57 -7.26
CA PRO A 164 13.82 10.92 -6.43
C PRO A 164 13.45 11.61 -5.11
N ARG A 165 12.20 12.08 -4.98
CA ARG A 165 11.65 12.69 -3.76
C ARG A 165 10.70 11.75 -3.01
N ALA A 166 10.76 10.44 -3.29
CA ALA A 166 9.96 9.48 -2.58
C ALA A 166 10.25 9.55 -1.08
N LYS A 167 9.18 9.50 -0.28
CA LYS A 167 9.20 9.40 1.17
C LYS A 167 8.91 7.96 1.57
N ALA A 168 8.97 7.68 2.87
CA ALA A 168 8.85 6.31 3.39
C ALA A 168 7.61 5.55 2.88
N TRP A 169 6.47 6.24 2.75
CA TRP A 169 5.21 5.64 2.28
C TRP A 169 5.15 5.37 0.77
N ASN A 170 6.02 5.95 -0.06
CA ASN A 170 6.05 5.71 -1.50
C ASN A 170 7.46 5.46 -2.05
N ALA A 171 8.38 5.02 -1.18
CA ALA A 171 9.76 4.67 -1.52
C ALA A 171 9.85 3.36 -2.32
N TRP A 172 8.83 2.51 -2.21
CA TRP A 172 8.75 1.22 -2.86
C TRP A 172 7.43 1.05 -3.61
N VAL A 173 7.46 0.21 -4.63
CA VAL A 173 6.31 -0.23 -5.42
C VAL A 173 6.33 -1.75 -5.40
N LEU A 174 5.26 -2.36 -4.91
CA LEU A 174 5.04 -3.80 -5.00
C LEU A 174 4.62 -4.15 -6.42
N GLY A 175 5.42 -4.98 -7.07
CA GLY A 175 5.21 -5.50 -8.42
C GLY A 175 4.29 -6.72 -8.41
N ARG A 176 4.50 -7.61 -9.40
CA ARG A 176 3.76 -8.87 -9.47
C ARG A 176 4.03 -9.70 -8.21
N TRP A 177 3.00 -10.39 -7.77
CA TRP A 177 3.10 -11.37 -6.71
C TRP A 177 2.68 -12.75 -7.20
N ARG A 178 3.14 -13.78 -6.51
CA ARG A 178 2.79 -15.18 -6.75
C ARG A 178 2.46 -15.86 -5.45
N LEU A 179 1.51 -16.78 -5.49
CA LEU A 179 1.16 -17.62 -4.35
C LEU A 179 1.30 -19.08 -4.78
N GLN A 180 2.17 -19.80 -4.09
CA GLN A 180 2.54 -21.18 -4.42
C GLN A 180 2.83 -21.98 -3.15
N SER A 181 2.98 -23.30 -3.27
CA SER A 181 3.35 -24.12 -2.10
C SER A 181 4.77 -23.78 -1.63
N LEU A 182 4.98 -23.87 -0.33
CA LEU A 182 6.31 -23.69 0.27
C LEU A 182 7.30 -24.74 -0.24
N GLU A 183 6.87 -25.98 -0.39
CA GLU A 183 7.68 -27.07 -0.93
C GLU A 183 8.22 -26.74 -2.34
N GLU A 184 7.33 -26.31 -3.24
CA GLU A 184 7.71 -25.92 -4.59
C GLU A 184 8.61 -24.67 -4.60
N PHE A 185 8.35 -23.71 -3.70
CA PHE A 185 9.21 -22.55 -3.52
C PHE A 185 10.63 -22.94 -3.08
N LEU A 186 10.78 -23.79 -2.08
CA LEU A 186 12.07 -24.23 -1.56
C LEU A 186 12.86 -25.01 -2.61
N LYS A 187 12.19 -25.90 -3.35
CA LYS A 187 12.81 -26.66 -4.45
C LYS A 187 13.41 -25.75 -5.52
N ASN A 188 12.72 -24.65 -5.84
CA ASN A 188 13.14 -23.72 -6.88
C ASN A 188 14.09 -22.61 -6.37
N ASN A 189 14.32 -22.49 -5.06
CA ASN A 189 15.10 -21.42 -4.45
C ASN A 189 16.11 -21.96 -3.44
N ALA A 190 17.18 -22.60 -3.92
CA ALA A 190 18.19 -23.24 -3.08
C ALA A 190 18.84 -22.31 -2.04
N SER A 191 19.01 -21.02 -2.36
CA SER A 191 19.53 -20.02 -1.42
C SER A 191 18.57 -19.78 -0.25
N PHE A 192 17.26 -19.73 -0.53
CA PHE A 192 16.25 -19.60 0.50
C PHE A 192 16.06 -20.90 1.27
N ALA A 193 16.17 -22.06 0.63
CA ALA A 193 16.08 -23.37 1.30
C ALA A 193 17.09 -23.49 2.45
N ARG A 194 18.34 -23.03 2.25
CA ARG A 194 19.33 -23.00 3.34
C ARG A 194 18.92 -22.09 4.49
N ARG A 195 18.40 -20.88 4.18
CA ARG A 195 17.92 -19.92 5.18
C ARG A 195 16.68 -20.46 5.93
N TRP A 196 15.84 -21.22 5.22
CA TRP A 196 14.69 -21.89 5.77
C TRP A 196 15.09 -22.88 6.86
N ASP A 197 16.02 -23.79 6.53
CA ASP A 197 16.52 -24.80 7.46
C ASP A 197 17.35 -24.20 8.60
N SER A 198 18.06 -23.09 8.35
CA SER A 198 18.92 -22.45 9.36
C SER A 198 18.18 -21.58 10.38
N GLY A 199 16.87 -21.32 10.21
CA GLY A 199 16.13 -20.55 11.22
C GLY A 199 14.74 -20.04 10.85
N GLU A 200 14.43 -19.79 9.57
CA GLU A 200 13.08 -19.26 9.24
C GLU A 200 11.97 -20.24 9.57
N LYS A 201 12.24 -21.56 9.46
CA LYS A 201 11.31 -22.60 9.88
C LYS A 201 10.95 -22.48 11.35
N ALA A 202 11.95 -22.42 12.23
CA ALA A 202 11.74 -22.29 13.67
C ALA A 202 11.04 -20.97 14.02
N ALA A 203 11.39 -19.86 13.35
CA ALA A 203 10.73 -18.57 13.55
C ALA A 203 9.25 -18.60 13.13
N MET A 204 8.92 -19.32 12.04
CA MET A 204 7.54 -19.53 11.59
C MET A 204 6.75 -20.39 12.59
N GLU A 205 7.33 -21.48 13.09
CA GLU A 205 6.71 -22.34 14.10
C GLU A 205 6.39 -21.55 15.40
N GLN A 206 7.30 -20.67 15.83
CA GLN A 206 7.06 -19.79 16.99
C GLN A 206 5.90 -18.82 16.77
N ARG A 207 5.81 -18.20 15.59
CA ARG A 207 4.67 -17.33 15.24
C ARG A 207 3.37 -18.12 15.19
N GLU A 208 3.42 -19.32 14.64
CA GLU A 208 2.26 -20.21 14.58
C GLU A 208 1.72 -20.53 15.97
N ILE A 209 2.59 -20.85 16.94
CA ILE A 209 2.19 -21.07 18.34
C ILE A 209 1.49 -19.83 18.91
N LYS A 210 2.07 -18.65 18.70
CA LYS A 210 1.51 -17.38 19.19
C LYS A 210 0.12 -17.11 18.58
N HIS A 211 0.00 -17.20 17.25
CA HIS A 211 -1.26 -16.93 16.56
C HIS A 211 -2.32 -17.99 16.86
N ARG A 212 -1.93 -19.25 17.04
CA ARG A 212 -2.85 -20.31 17.49
C ARG A 212 -3.40 -20.02 18.89
N ALA A 213 -2.57 -19.53 19.81
CA ALA A 213 -3.01 -19.11 21.14
C ALA A 213 -3.93 -17.87 21.09
N GLU A 214 -3.66 -16.92 20.19
CA GLU A 214 -4.44 -15.69 20.03
C GLU A 214 -5.80 -15.91 19.36
N PHE A 215 -5.84 -16.69 18.28
CA PHE A 215 -7.03 -16.82 17.43
C PHE A 215 -7.80 -18.12 17.64
N GLY A 216 -7.23 -19.11 18.32
CA GLY A 216 -7.87 -20.38 18.66
C GLY A 216 -8.28 -21.18 17.42
N SER A 217 -9.50 -21.71 17.43
CA SER A 217 -10.04 -22.52 16.32
C SER A 217 -10.18 -21.78 14.99
N ARG A 218 -10.14 -20.44 15.00
CA ARG A 218 -10.20 -19.62 13.78
C ARG A 218 -8.87 -19.61 13.02
N PHE A 219 -7.76 -19.93 13.68
CA PHE A 219 -6.46 -19.95 13.05
C PHE A 219 -6.32 -21.14 12.10
N ILE A 220 -6.02 -20.88 10.83
CA ILE A 220 -5.78 -21.90 9.82
C ILE A 220 -4.29 -22.27 9.77
N GLY A 221 -3.42 -21.28 9.79
CA GLY A 221 -1.99 -21.44 9.65
C GLY A 221 -1.28 -20.11 9.39
N GLU A 222 0.04 -20.17 9.36
CA GLU A 222 0.91 -19.01 9.15
C GLU A 222 1.36 -18.92 7.68
N LEU A 223 1.02 -17.84 6.99
CA LEU A 223 1.46 -17.60 5.61
C LEU A 223 2.84 -16.94 5.63
N LEU A 224 3.81 -17.56 4.96
CA LEU A 224 5.09 -16.91 4.73
C LEU A 224 4.96 -15.90 3.59
N VAL A 225 5.18 -14.62 3.90
CA VAL A 225 5.18 -13.54 2.90
C VAL A 225 6.61 -13.12 2.64
N LEU A 226 7.01 -13.11 1.37
CA LEU A 226 8.38 -12.90 0.96
C LEU A 226 8.47 -11.72 -0.01
N PHE A 227 9.42 -10.83 0.21
CA PHE A 227 9.68 -9.68 -0.64
C PHE A 227 11.10 -9.75 -1.19
N THR A 228 11.24 -9.94 -2.50
CA THR A 228 12.52 -9.75 -3.18
C THR A 228 12.68 -8.28 -3.53
N LEU A 229 13.70 -7.65 -2.97
CA LEU A 229 14.01 -6.24 -3.23
C LEU A 229 14.88 -6.15 -4.48
N GLU A 230 14.28 -5.73 -5.60
CA GLU A 230 14.93 -5.70 -6.90
C GLU A 230 16.25 -4.92 -6.85
N ASN A 231 17.28 -5.44 -7.50
CA ASN A 231 18.63 -4.85 -7.59
C ASN A 231 19.38 -4.74 -6.25
N THR A 232 18.93 -5.40 -5.18
CA THR A 232 19.64 -5.35 -3.89
C THR A 232 20.08 -6.71 -3.37
N HIS A 233 19.80 -7.80 -4.09
CA HIS A 233 20.01 -9.20 -3.65
C HIS A 233 19.39 -9.54 -2.28
N ASN A 234 18.53 -8.67 -1.75
CA ASN A 234 17.94 -8.83 -0.43
C ASN A 234 16.54 -9.44 -0.53
N MET A 235 16.23 -10.25 0.49
CA MET A 235 14.93 -10.86 0.67
C MET A 235 14.43 -10.59 2.09
N VAL A 236 13.25 -10.00 2.20
CA VAL A 236 12.58 -9.75 3.48
C VAL A 236 11.45 -10.74 3.64
N THR A 237 11.32 -11.35 4.82
CA THR A 237 10.23 -12.26 5.16
C THR A 237 9.34 -11.62 6.23
N SER A 238 8.04 -11.86 6.11
CA SER A 238 7.02 -11.61 7.12
C SER A 238 6.18 -12.89 7.28
N GLY A 239 5.47 -12.98 8.39
CA GLY A 239 4.52 -14.06 8.65
C GLY A 239 3.15 -13.46 8.93
N GLU A 240 2.13 -13.96 8.24
CA GLU A 240 0.76 -13.47 8.37
C GLU A 240 -0.20 -14.59 8.77
N ALA A 241 -0.96 -14.37 9.84
CA ALA A 241 -1.97 -15.32 10.29
C ALA A 241 -3.12 -15.40 9.28
N ILE A 242 -3.43 -16.61 8.81
CA ILE A 242 -4.60 -16.86 7.97
C ILE A 242 -5.74 -17.37 8.85
N LEU A 243 -6.86 -16.65 8.83
CA LEU A 243 -8.05 -16.99 9.60
C LEU A 243 -9.15 -17.61 8.74
N GLN A 244 -9.92 -18.52 9.33
CA GLN A 244 -11.05 -19.23 8.73
C GLN A 244 -12.20 -18.28 8.40
N LEU A 245 -12.81 -18.50 7.24
CA LEU A 245 -14.08 -17.86 6.90
C LEU A 245 -15.25 -18.54 7.61
N SER A 246 -16.25 -17.77 8.04
CA SER A 246 -17.54 -18.28 8.53
C SER A 246 -18.25 -19.09 7.44
N GLU A 247 -18.29 -18.52 6.22
CA GLU A 247 -19.06 -19.03 5.07
C GLU A 247 -18.13 -19.09 3.85
N PRO A 248 -17.19 -20.06 3.79
CA PRO A 248 -16.23 -20.16 2.68
C PRO A 248 -16.89 -20.43 1.31
N GLU A 249 -18.07 -21.04 1.31
CA GLU A 249 -18.91 -21.27 0.13
C GLU A 249 -19.35 -19.99 -0.59
N ASP A 250 -19.42 -18.86 0.11
CA ASP A 250 -19.76 -17.57 -0.50
C ASP A 250 -18.76 -17.14 -1.57
N LEU A 251 -17.51 -17.61 -1.50
CA LEU A 251 -16.50 -17.35 -2.53
C LEU A 251 -16.76 -18.12 -3.84
N GLN A 252 -17.74 -19.02 -3.88
CA GLN A 252 -18.22 -19.61 -5.12
C GLN A 252 -19.14 -18.64 -5.88
N ASP A 253 -19.76 -17.67 -5.20
CA ASP A 253 -20.50 -16.61 -5.87
C ASP A 253 -19.54 -15.68 -6.63
N ARG A 254 -19.89 -15.37 -7.88
CA ARG A 254 -19.03 -14.57 -8.78
C ARG A 254 -18.90 -13.12 -8.29
N THR A 255 -19.93 -12.57 -7.66
CA THR A 255 -19.92 -11.19 -7.16
C THR A 255 -19.05 -11.08 -5.92
N THR A 256 -19.24 -11.98 -4.94
CA THR A 256 -18.42 -12.05 -3.73
C THR A 256 -16.96 -12.30 -4.09
N ARG A 257 -16.68 -13.25 -4.98
CA ARG A 257 -15.34 -13.50 -5.49
C ARG A 257 -14.74 -12.25 -6.14
N GLY A 258 -15.48 -11.59 -7.03
CA GLY A 258 -15.05 -10.36 -7.70
C GLY A 258 -14.77 -9.23 -6.71
N ALA A 259 -15.55 -9.11 -5.63
CA ALA A 259 -15.34 -8.12 -4.58
C ALA A 259 -14.03 -8.38 -3.82
N VAL A 260 -13.72 -9.64 -3.50
CA VAL A 260 -12.45 -9.98 -2.86
C VAL A 260 -11.26 -9.77 -3.80
N GLU A 261 -11.42 -10.02 -5.11
CA GLU A 261 -10.42 -9.66 -6.13
C GLU A 261 -10.21 -8.14 -6.21
N ASP A 262 -11.29 -7.35 -6.20
CA ASP A 262 -11.22 -5.89 -6.14
C ASP A 262 -10.56 -5.40 -4.84
N LEU A 263 -10.81 -6.03 -3.70
CA LEU A 263 -10.18 -5.69 -2.41
C LEU A 263 -8.65 -5.84 -2.48
N ILE A 264 -8.15 -6.94 -3.04
CA ILE A 264 -6.71 -7.17 -3.27
C ILE A 264 -6.12 -6.06 -4.13
N ASN A 265 -6.77 -5.75 -5.25
CA ASN A 265 -6.33 -4.71 -6.19
C ASN A 265 -6.37 -3.32 -5.55
N MET A 266 -7.38 -3.04 -4.73
CA MET A 266 -7.48 -1.82 -3.95
C MET A 266 -6.30 -1.71 -2.97
N CYS A 267 -6.05 -2.72 -2.14
CA CYS A 267 -4.94 -2.72 -1.18
C CYS A 267 -3.59 -2.50 -1.88
N LEU A 268 -3.31 -3.25 -2.95
CA LEU A 268 -2.08 -3.09 -3.73
C LEU A 268 -1.97 -1.70 -4.34
N GLY A 269 -3.07 -1.18 -4.89
CA GLY A 269 -3.15 0.14 -5.50
C GLY A 269 -2.86 1.26 -4.50
N TYR A 270 -3.50 1.24 -3.34
CA TYR A 270 -3.27 2.21 -2.26
C TYR A 270 -1.83 2.15 -1.76
N THR A 271 -1.28 0.96 -1.56
CA THR A 271 0.13 0.76 -1.19
C THR A 271 1.08 1.37 -2.23
N ASN A 272 0.87 1.08 -3.51
CA ASN A 272 1.73 1.57 -4.60
C ASN A 272 1.58 3.07 -4.89
N LYS A 273 0.44 3.66 -4.54
CA LYS A 273 0.22 5.12 -4.58
C LYS A 273 0.78 5.82 -3.33
N GLY A 274 1.23 5.06 -2.34
CA GLY A 274 1.75 5.56 -1.08
C GLY A 274 0.68 6.22 -0.22
N VAL A 275 -0.54 5.68 -0.27
CA VAL A 275 -1.65 6.11 0.56
C VAL A 275 -1.93 5.01 1.57
N PRO A 276 -1.42 5.13 2.80
CA PRO A 276 -1.61 4.10 3.82
C PRO A 276 -3.07 4.03 4.26
N LEU A 277 -3.56 2.80 4.36
CA LEU A 277 -4.86 2.48 4.97
C LEU A 277 -4.62 2.21 6.46
N GLY A 278 -5.06 3.14 7.31
CA GLY A 278 -4.88 3.03 8.76
C GLY A 278 -6.15 2.58 9.46
N GLN A 279 -5.98 1.80 10.50
CA GLN A 279 -7.07 1.20 11.26
C GLN A 279 -7.87 2.22 12.06
N ALA A 280 -9.18 1.99 12.17
CA ALA A 280 -10.05 2.73 13.06
C ALA A 280 -9.81 2.32 14.53
N PRO A 281 -9.70 3.25 15.48
CA PRO A 281 -9.62 2.92 16.90
C PRO A 281 -10.79 2.03 17.34
N GLY A 282 -10.48 0.90 17.98
CA GLY A 282 -11.48 -0.07 18.46
C GLY A 282 -12.11 -0.96 17.39
N ARG A 283 -11.74 -0.82 16.10
CA ARG A 283 -12.20 -1.67 15.00
C ARG A 283 -11.06 -1.93 14.01
N PRO A 284 -10.14 -2.86 14.31
CA PRO A 284 -8.95 -3.12 13.49
C PRO A 284 -9.27 -3.63 12.07
N GLN A 285 -10.51 -4.07 11.82
CA GLN A 285 -11.01 -4.52 10.50
C GLN A 285 -11.32 -3.37 9.56
N LEU A 286 -11.64 -2.20 10.11
CA LEU A 286 -11.96 -1.03 9.30
C LEU A 286 -10.69 -0.22 9.12
N ALA A 287 -10.36 0.07 7.87
CA ALA A 287 -9.27 0.97 7.54
C ALA A 287 -9.73 2.10 6.64
N PHE A 288 -9.04 3.23 6.78
CA PHE A 288 -9.34 4.45 6.05
C PHE A 288 -8.06 5.01 5.41
N PRO A 289 -8.16 5.69 4.26
CA PRO A 289 -7.04 6.42 3.69
C PRO A 289 -6.57 7.55 4.62
N GLY A 290 -5.26 7.67 4.76
CA GLY A 290 -4.67 8.75 5.53
C GLY A 290 -3.21 8.99 5.19
N ARG A 291 -2.50 9.61 6.12
CA ARG A 291 -1.08 9.92 6.00
C ARG A 291 -0.34 9.52 7.27
N THR A 292 0.92 9.17 7.09
CA THR A 292 1.82 8.90 8.20
C THR A 292 2.36 10.19 8.80
N ILE A 293 2.45 10.25 10.12
CA ILE A 293 3.07 11.33 10.87
C ILE A 293 4.16 10.75 11.78
N LYS A 294 5.24 11.50 12.01
CA LYS A 294 6.18 11.14 13.09
C LYS A 294 5.57 11.61 14.41
N ILE A 295 5.26 10.68 15.29
CA ILE A 295 4.75 10.96 16.63
C ILE A 295 5.96 11.18 17.54
N LYS A 296 5.90 12.25 18.35
CA LYS A 296 6.87 12.44 19.44
C LYS A 296 6.53 11.42 20.54
N PRO A 297 7.53 10.73 21.11
CA PRO A 297 7.28 9.86 22.25
C PRO A 297 6.56 10.63 23.37
N SER A 298 5.69 9.95 24.12
CA SER A 298 5.16 10.50 25.36
C SER A 298 6.31 10.82 26.33
N GLU A 299 6.19 11.87 27.13
CA GLU A 299 7.16 12.18 28.18
C GLU A 299 7.41 10.95 29.05
N GLY A 300 8.68 10.55 29.19
CA GLY A 300 9.10 9.35 29.93
C GLY A 300 9.25 8.07 29.10
N ALA A 301 8.88 8.06 27.81
CA ALA A 301 9.12 6.94 26.90
C ALA A 301 10.34 7.20 25.98
N SER A 302 10.97 6.11 25.54
CA SER A 302 12.07 6.00 24.55
C SER A 302 12.29 7.23 23.64
N THR A 303 13.55 7.62 23.43
CA THR A 303 13.95 8.71 22.51
C THR A 303 13.64 8.44 21.03
N LYS A 304 13.12 7.25 20.69
CA LYS A 304 12.88 6.82 19.31
C LYS A 304 11.56 7.39 18.78
N LYS A 305 11.65 8.25 17.76
CA LYS A 305 10.48 8.75 17.00
C LYS A 305 9.69 7.57 16.41
N GLU A 306 8.39 7.50 16.68
CA GLU A 306 7.50 6.46 16.14
C GLU A 306 6.71 6.98 14.95
N TRP A 307 6.32 6.08 14.05
CA TRP A 307 5.41 6.40 12.95
C TRP A 307 3.98 6.16 13.41
N GLY A 308 3.17 7.21 13.34
CA GLY A 308 1.73 7.15 13.52
C GLY A 308 0.98 7.37 12.22
N TRP A 309 -0.33 7.18 12.28
CA TRP A 309 -1.24 7.42 11.17
C TRP A 309 -2.30 8.46 11.56
N THR A 310 -2.70 9.29 10.61
CA THR A 310 -3.83 10.22 10.77
C THR A 310 -4.68 10.25 9.50
N PRO A 311 -6.02 10.27 9.62
CA PRO A 311 -6.90 10.32 8.46
C PRO A 311 -6.71 11.62 7.67
N PHE A 312 -7.07 11.60 6.38
CA PHE A 312 -7.13 12.83 5.60
C PHE A 312 -8.18 13.82 6.13
N ARG A 313 -8.01 15.09 5.75
CA ARG A 313 -9.01 16.11 6.07
C ARG A 313 -10.29 15.81 5.28
N GLY A 314 -11.42 15.73 5.97
CA GLY A 314 -12.71 15.40 5.35
C GLY A 314 -13.00 13.91 5.29
N THR A 315 -12.17 13.04 5.88
CA THR A 315 -12.44 11.59 5.94
C THR A 315 -13.80 11.26 6.59
N ARG A 316 -14.34 12.14 7.46
CA ARG A 316 -15.69 11.98 8.03
C ARG A 316 -16.83 12.20 7.04
N ASP A 317 -16.59 12.96 5.97
CA ASP A 317 -17.62 13.29 4.99
C ASP A 317 -17.45 12.45 3.72
N ARG A 318 -16.19 12.24 3.29
CA ARG A 318 -15.77 11.44 2.14
C ARG A 318 -14.41 10.78 2.45
N PRO A 319 -14.40 9.60 3.12
CA PRO A 319 -13.21 8.86 3.49
C PRO A 319 -12.40 8.38 2.29
N TRP A 320 -13.08 8.10 1.18
CA TRP A 320 -12.48 7.54 -0.02
C TRP A 320 -12.50 8.57 -1.15
N ASP A 321 -11.32 8.79 -1.73
CA ASP A 321 -11.16 9.57 -2.94
C ASP A 321 -11.61 8.72 -4.13
N SER A 322 -12.73 9.09 -4.75
CA SER A 322 -13.30 8.39 -5.90
C SER A 322 -12.36 8.37 -7.08
N ASP A 323 -11.57 9.42 -7.28
CA ASP A 323 -10.70 9.55 -8.45
C ASP A 323 -9.45 8.69 -8.28
N LEU A 324 -8.91 8.64 -7.06
CA LEU A 324 -7.85 7.70 -6.71
C LEU A 324 -8.32 6.25 -6.86
N TYR A 325 -9.53 5.94 -6.39
CA TYR A 325 -10.12 4.62 -6.53
C TYR A 325 -10.27 4.25 -8.02
N VAL A 326 -10.90 5.10 -8.82
CA VAL A 326 -11.02 4.91 -10.28
C VAL A 326 -9.65 4.78 -10.94
N GLU A 327 -8.66 5.57 -10.53
CA GLU A 327 -7.29 5.47 -11.04
C GLU A 327 -6.64 4.12 -10.73
N ILE A 328 -6.85 3.57 -9.52
CA ILE A 328 -6.34 2.24 -9.14
C ILE A 328 -6.90 1.17 -10.09
N PHE A 329 -8.19 1.24 -10.41
CA PHE A 329 -8.86 0.24 -11.26
C PHE A 329 -8.71 0.49 -12.76
N ARG A 330 -8.20 1.66 -13.19
CA ARG A 330 -8.12 2.04 -14.61
C ARG A 330 -7.44 1.00 -15.51
N ARG A 331 -6.44 0.27 -14.98
CA ARG A 331 -5.67 -0.73 -15.75
C ARG A 331 -6.10 -2.16 -15.52
N VAL A 332 -6.45 -2.51 -14.28
CA VAL A 332 -6.78 -3.90 -13.90
C VAL A 332 -8.25 -4.25 -14.18
N GLY A 333 -9.09 -3.23 -14.39
CA GLY A 333 -10.53 -3.38 -14.49
C GLY A 333 -11.13 -3.70 -13.13
N ARG A 334 -12.31 -3.13 -12.87
CA ARG A 334 -13.06 -3.43 -11.66
C ARG A 334 -13.99 -4.62 -11.92
N LYS A 335 -14.09 -5.56 -10.98
CA LYS A 335 -14.96 -6.74 -11.10
C LYS A 335 -16.38 -6.49 -10.58
N THR A 336 -16.52 -5.56 -9.63
CA THR A 336 -17.78 -5.21 -8.97
C THR A 336 -17.96 -3.70 -8.86
N ASP A 337 -19.18 -3.20 -8.73
CA ASP A 337 -19.39 -1.75 -8.55
C ASP A 337 -19.24 -1.28 -7.08
N PHE A 338 -18.77 -2.17 -6.20
CA PHE A 338 -18.69 -1.87 -4.77
C PHE A 338 -17.69 -0.74 -4.47
N PRO A 339 -18.07 0.19 -3.58
CA PRO A 339 -17.14 1.18 -3.06
C PRO A 339 -16.15 0.52 -2.09
N PRO A 340 -14.99 1.17 -1.82
CA PRO A 340 -13.95 0.64 -0.94
C PRO A 340 -14.42 0.07 0.40
N MET A 341 -15.32 0.77 1.12
CA MET A 341 -15.80 0.28 2.41
C MET A 341 -16.54 -1.05 2.28
N ASP A 342 -17.32 -1.22 1.21
CA ASP A 342 -18.15 -2.40 1.04
C ASP A 342 -17.28 -3.61 0.72
N LEU A 343 -16.17 -3.41 -0.02
CA LEU A 343 -15.15 -4.44 -0.23
C LEU A 343 -14.53 -4.90 1.10
N ILE A 344 -14.16 -3.96 1.97
CA ILE A 344 -13.57 -4.26 3.29
C ILE A 344 -14.58 -5.00 4.17
N LEU A 345 -15.80 -4.46 4.27
CA LEU A 345 -16.85 -5.02 5.11
C LEU A 345 -17.26 -6.42 4.65
N LEU A 346 -17.42 -6.62 3.35
CA LEU A 346 -17.73 -7.92 2.79
C LEU A 346 -16.67 -8.93 3.20
N PHE A 347 -15.39 -8.63 2.98
CA PHE A 347 -14.31 -9.56 3.32
C PHE A 347 -14.24 -9.86 4.83
N TYR A 348 -14.32 -8.85 5.69
CA TYR A 348 -14.24 -9.08 7.14
C TYR A 348 -15.51 -9.67 7.76
N ASN A 349 -16.66 -9.56 7.08
CA ASN A 349 -17.85 -10.34 7.43
C ASN A 349 -17.65 -11.82 7.13
N LEU A 350 -16.98 -12.15 6.02
CA LEU A 350 -16.62 -13.53 5.70
C LEU A 350 -15.68 -14.12 6.75
N THR A 351 -14.73 -13.37 7.33
CA THR A 351 -13.67 -13.93 8.22
C THR A 351 -14.10 -14.23 9.66
N ALA A 352 -15.41 -14.26 9.96
CA ALA A 352 -15.95 -14.54 11.31
C ALA A 352 -15.52 -13.54 12.40
N GLU A 353 -14.93 -12.40 12.05
CA GLU A 353 -14.55 -11.39 13.03
C GLU A 353 -15.80 -10.66 13.53
N VAL A 354 -16.22 -11.03 14.74
CA VAL A 354 -17.48 -10.67 15.42
C VAL A 354 -17.81 -9.17 15.38
N ALA A 355 -16.81 -8.31 15.22
CA ALA A 355 -16.99 -6.86 15.17
C ALA A 355 -17.81 -6.36 13.96
N CYS A 356 -17.82 -7.09 12.83
CA CYS A 356 -18.50 -6.62 11.61
C CYS A 356 -19.89 -7.24 11.38
N ARG A 357 -20.27 -8.31 12.11
CA ARG A 357 -21.59 -8.98 11.96
C ARG A 357 -22.81 -8.06 12.18
N SER A 358 -22.61 -6.93 12.88
CA SER A 358 -23.64 -5.90 13.09
C SER A 358 -23.69 -4.83 11.99
N ILE A 359 -22.80 -4.88 11.00
CA ILE A 359 -22.69 -3.94 9.90
C ILE A 359 -23.27 -4.61 8.65
N THR A 360 -24.55 -4.36 8.40
CA THR A 360 -25.24 -4.84 7.20
C THR A 360 -24.79 -4.04 5.98
N ILE A 361 -24.46 -4.74 4.89
CA ILE A 361 -24.24 -4.13 3.57
C ILE A 361 -25.59 -3.56 3.12
N GLY A 362 -25.65 -2.26 2.82
CA GLY A 362 -26.72 -1.70 2.00
C GLY A 362 -28.09 -1.39 2.64
N GLN A 363 -28.22 -1.04 3.93
CA GLN A 363 -29.48 -0.44 4.42
C GLN A 363 -29.27 0.77 5.34
N TYR A 364 -29.33 1.97 4.75
CA TYR A 364 -29.95 3.22 5.23
C TYR A 364 -29.50 4.37 4.28
N GLY A 365 -30.39 4.87 3.42
CA GLY A 365 -30.21 6.14 2.70
C GLY A 365 -28.85 6.38 2.02
N ASN A 366 -28.38 5.44 1.17
CA ASN A 366 -27.12 5.50 0.43
C ASN A 366 -25.81 5.43 1.25
N ARG A 367 -25.83 5.02 2.53
CA ARG A 367 -24.59 4.81 3.30
C ARG A 367 -24.62 3.53 4.16
N PRO A 368 -23.62 2.64 4.05
CA PRO A 368 -23.45 1.50 4.97
C PRO A 368 -23.37 1.96 6.44
N ILE A 369 -23.79 1.13 7.40
CA ILE A 369 -23.70 1.43 8.86
C ILE A 369 -22.28 1.81 9.29
N ALA A 370 -21.24 1.34 8.61
CA ALA A 370 -19.85 1.74 8.84
C ALA A 370 -19.56 3.24 8.60
N TRP A 371 -20.49 3.97 7.98
CA TRP A 371 -20.43 5.41 7.76
C TRP A 371 -21.10 6.24 8.86
N ASP A 372 -21.60 5.59 9.91
CA ASP A 372 -21.98 6.29 11.12
C ASP A 372 -20.77 7.11 11.62
N ARG A 373 -21.01 8.39 11.92
CA ARG A 373 -20.00 9.34 12.39
C ARG A 373 -19.27 8.88 13.65
N ARG A 374 -19.83 7.93 14.40
CA ARG A 374 -19.20 7.27 15.56
C ARG A 374 -18.05 6.33 15.17
N PHE A 375 -18.07 5.78 13.96
CA PHE A 375 -17.06 4.81 13.48
C PHE A 375 -15.97 5.45 12.60
N LEU A 376 -16.17 6.70 12.19
CA LEU A 376 -15.18 7.45 11.43
C LEU A 376 -14.07 7.96 12.36
N PRO A 377 -12.80 7.84 11.97
CA PRO A 377 -11.68 8.25 12.81
C PRO A 377 -11.82 9.74 13.16
N LEU A 378 -11.80 10.04 14.45
CA LEU A 378 -11.76 11.42 14.92
C LEU A 378 -10.42 12.02 14.49
N GLN A 379 -10.43 13.26 13.96
CA GLN A 379 -9.19 14.02 13.91
C GLN A 379 -8.75 14.21 15.37
N GLN A 380 -7.67 13.54 15.77
CA GLN A 380 -7.11 13.84 17.08
C GLN A 380 -6.74 15.32 17.09
N PRO A 381 -7.20 16.11 18.09
CA PRO A 381 -6.68 17.45 18.26
C PRO A 381 -5.18 17.30 18.49
N VAL A 382 -4.38 17.90 17.62
CA VAL A 382 -2.96 18.13 17.92
C VAL A 382 -2.97 18.99 19.17
N ARG A 383 -2.74 18.38 20.35
CA ARG A 383 -2.60 19.13 21.59
C ARG A 383 -1.42 20.07 21.38
N ARG A 384 -1.69 21.35 21.12
CA ARG A 384 -0.75 22.42 21.46
C ARG A 384 -0.61 22.32 22.96
N ILE A 385 0.53 21.84 23.42
CA ILE A 385 0.99 22.16 24.77
C ILE A 385 1.28 23.65 24.71
N THR A 386 0.32 24.46 25.15
CA THR A 386 0.58 25.85 25.52
C THR A 386 1.45 25.79 26.76
N GLY A 387 2.65 26.34 26.66
CA GLY A 387 3.62 26.36 27.75
C GLY A 387 3.07 27.07 28.99
N GLY A 388 3.41 26.50 30.14
CA GLY A 388 3.49 27.12 31.45
C GLY A 388 4.84 26.79 32.03
#